data_AF-C0QHZ1-F1
#
_entry.id   AF-C0QHZ1-F1
#
_cell.length_a   1.000
_cell.length_b   1.000
_cell.length_c   1.000
_cell.angle_alpha   90.00
_cell.angle_beta   90.00
_cell.angle_gamma   90.00
#
_symmetry.space_group_name_H-M   'P 1'
#
loop_
_entity.id
_entity.type
_entity.pdbx_description
1 polymer ?
#
loop_
_entity_poly.entity_id
_entity_poly.type
_entity_poly.pdbx_seq_one_letter_code
_entity_poly.pdbx_strand_id
1 'polypeptide(L)'
;MLANLFLHYAFDKWMEREHSSIPFERYADDAVCHCKNQAQAEYLLRRLNERMSEVGLELHPEKTKIVYCKDGDRRKDFALTRFDFFGYTYRARRSKNKWGKYFINFTPAISNKAAKAIRHTSRGWNWPKRSDKDLEDLSQMFNPIIQGWINYYGRYYKSALYPTLRCLDRRLAMWATRKYKRLRCHRRRAAQWLNRIARRQPNLFAHWRLMNAVAGR
;
A
#
# COMPACT_ATOMS: atom_id res chain seq x y z
N MET A 1 -0.86 26.84 -0.64
CA MET A 1 0.13 27.02 0.45
C MET A 1 -0.51 27.50 1.76
N LEU A 2 -1.53 28.36 1.71
CA LEU A 2 -2.24 28.88 2.90
C LEU A 2 -2.86 27.79 3.80
N ALA A 3 -3.46 26.73 3.22
CA ALA A 3 -4.04 25.64 4.02
C ALA A 3 -3.02 24.92 4.94
N ASN A 4 -1.78 24.74 4.48
CA ASN A 4 -0.73 24.11 5.30
C ASN A 4 -0.30 25.03 6.46
N LEU A 5 -0.21 26.33 6.21
CA LEU A 5 0.12 27.32 7.24
C LEU A 5 -1.02 27.44 8.27
N PHE A 6 -2.26 27.47 7.80
CA PHE A 6 -3.43 27.51 8.66
C PHE A 6 -3.47 26.30 9.60
N LEU A 7 -3.39 25.08 9.05
CA LEU A 7 -3.39 23.86 9.85
C LEU A 7 -2.16 23.73 10.76
N HIS A 8 -1.04 24.35 10.40
CA HIS A 8 0.11 24.41 11.29
C HIS A 8 -0.22 25.12 12.62
N TYR A 9 -0.92 26.24 12.58
CA TYR A 9 -1.31 26.95 13.80
C TYR A 9 -2.58 26.40 14.44
N ALA A 10 -3.56 26.03 13.63
CA ALA A 10 -4.84 25.50 14.09
C ALA A 10 -4.70 24.14 14.77
N PHE A 11 -3.85 23.25 14.21
CA PHE A 11 -3.66 21.88 14.68
C PHE A 11 -2.26 21.65 15.26
N ASP A 12 -1.18 21.76 14.46
CA ASP A 12 0.16 21.27 14.89
C ASP A 12 0.65 21.99 16.16
N LYS A 13 0.69 23.32 16.15
CA LYS A 13 1.13 24.14 17.29
C LYS A 13 0.18 24.05 18.48
N TRP A 14 -1.09 23.78 18.24
CA TRP A 14 -2.05 23.57 19.31
C TRP A 14 -1.83 22.20 19.99
N MET A 15 -1.64 21.14 19.20
CA MET A 15 -1.27 19.81 19.70
C MET A 15 0.04 19.83 20.49
N GLU A 16 1.07 20.54 19.99
CA GLU A 16 2.35 20.70 20.69
C GLU A 16 2.21 21.38 22.06
N ARG A 17 1.29 22.32 22.22
CA ARG A 17 1.10 23.09 23.46
C ARG A 17 0.18 22.37 24.46
N GLU A 18 -0.99 21.96 24.00
CA GLU A 18 -2.06 21.43 24.87
C GLU A 18 -1.98 19.91 25.06
N HIS A 19 -1.38 19.20 24.09
CA HIS A 19 -1.40 17.74 24.01
C HIS A 19 -0.02 17.15 23.66
N SER A 20 1.05 17.76 24.17
CA SER A 20 2.45 17.39 23.90
C SER A 20 2.80 15.91 24.13
N SER A 21 2.05 15.22 24.99
CA SER A 21 2.22 13.79 25.27
C SER A 21 1.58 12.84 24.25
N ILE A 22 0.88 13.37 23.23
CA ILE A 22 0.19 12.61 22.20
C ILE A 22 0.90 12.84 20.86
N PRO A 23 1.74 11.87 20.41
CA PRO A 23 2.35 11.93 19.09
C PRO A 23 1.29 11.93 17.99
N PHE A 24 1.58 12.59 16.88
CA PHE A 24 0.72 12.57 15.71
C PHE A 24 1.54 12.65 14.42
N GLU A 25 0.95 12.18 13.33
CA GLU A 25 1.43 12.46 11.97
C GLU A 25 0.32 13.17 11.19
N ARG A 26 0.67 14.29 10.56
CA ARG A 26 -0.22 15.02 9.65
C ARG A 26 0.39 15.11 8.27
N TYR A 27 -0.46 14.99 7.25
CA TYR A 27 -0.11 15.30 5.88
C TYR A 27 -1.32 15.95 5.21
N ALA A 28 -1.14 17.20 4.76
CA ALA A 28 -2.24 18.05 4.33
C ALA A 28 -3.34 18.10 5.41
N ASP A 29 -4.57 17.69 5.06
CA ASP A 29 -5.76 17.63 5.91
C ASP A 29 -5.91 16.32 6.69
N ASP A 30 -5.22 15.24 6.29
CA ASP A 30 -5.28 13.95 6.97
C ASP A 30 -4.30 13.91 8.16
N ALA A 31 -4.79 13.53 9.34
CA ALA A 31 -3.98 13.35 10.54
C ALA A 31 -4.29 12.03 11.28
N VAL A 32 -3.27 11.47 11.93
CA VAL A 32 -3.37 10.30 12.81
C VAL A 32 -2.75 10.68 14.15
N CYS A 33 -3.50 10.53 15.24
CA CYS A 33 -3.02 10.80 16.60
C CYS A 33 -2.89 9.49 17.40
N HIS A 34 -1.78 9.31 18.10
CA HIS A 34 -1.46 8.09 18.85
C HIS A 34 -1.88 8.21 20.32
N CYS A 35 -3.08 7.72 20.63
CA CYS A 35 -3.58 7.69 21.99
C CYS A 35 -3.25 6.35 22.67
N LYS A 36 -2.89 6.40 23.96
CA LYS A 36 -2.51 5.24 24.78
C LYS A 36 -3.70 4.34 25.10
N ASN A 37 -4.89 4.91 25.26
CA ASN A 37 -6.11 4.20 25.59
C ASN A 37 -7.34 4.91 24.99
N GLN A 38 -8.50 4.27 25.10
CA GLN A 38 -9.75 4.76 24.55
C GLN A 38 -10.20 6.09 25.18
N ALA A 39 -10.10 6.24 26.50
CA ALA A 39 -10.48 7.46 27.19
C ALA A 39 -9.67 8.68 26.71
N GLN A 40 -8.37 8.51 26.47
CA GLN A 40 -7.53 9.56 25.89
C GLN A 40 -7.94 9.89 24.45
N ALA A 41 -8.30 8.88 23.65
CA ALA A 41 -8.76 9.09 22.28
C ALA A 41 -10.10 9.83 22.22
N GLU A 42 -11.05 9.49 23.08
CA GLU A 42 -12.36 10.15 23.19
C GLU A 42 -12.20 11.59 23.69
N TYR A 43 -11.37 11.80 24.71
CA TYR A 43 -11.03 13.12 25.20
C TYR A 43 -10.43 14.01 24.10
N LEU A 44 -9.41 13.50 23.39
CA LEU A 44 -8.76 14.24 22.32
C LEU A 44 -9.73 14.53 21.17
N LEU A 45 -10.56 13.58 20.78
CA LEU A 45 -11.55 13.76 19.72
C LEU A 45 -12.53 14.90 20.07
N ARG A 46 -13.00 14.97 21.31
CA ARG A 46 -13.86 16.07 21.77
C ARG A 46 -13.12 17.42 21.69
N ARG A 47 -11.90 17.49 22.22
CA ARG A 47 -11.10 18.73 22.19
C ARG A 47 -10.76 19.18 20.77
N LEU A 48 -10.50 18.23 19.87
CA LEU A 48 -10.29 18.52 18.45
C LEU A 48 -11.55 19.07 17.78
N ASN A 49 -12.74 18.54 18.08
CA ASN A 49 -13.98 19.10 17.55
C ASN A 49 -14.19 20.55 18.01
N GLU A 50 -14.02 20.81 19.31
CA GLU A 50 -14.09 22.16 19.88
C GLU A 50 -13.08 23.09 19.19
N ARG A 51 -11.82 22.66 19.11
CA ARG A 51 -10.74 23.43 18.50
C ARG A 51 -10.96 23.73 17.02
N MET A 52 -11.43 22.75 16.25
CA MET A 52 -11.72 22.96 14.83
C MET A 52 -12.87 23.95 14.65
N SER A 53 -13.91 23.85 15.48
CA SER A 53 -15.03 24.79 15.46
C SER A 53 -14.59 26.23 15.75
N GLU A 54 -13.71 26.44 16.74
CA GLU A 54 -13.15 27.78 17.06
C GLU A 54 -12.45 28.44 15.87
N VAL A 55 -11.85 27.65 14.98
CA VAL A 55 -11.14 28.14 13.80
C VAL A 55 -11.98 28.07 12.52
N GLY A 56 -13.28 27.76 12.64
CA GLY A 56 -14.22 27.69 11.51
C GLY A 56 -14.07 26.44 10.63
N LEU A 57 -13.52 25.36 11.17
CA LEU A 57 -13.41 24.05 10.52
C LEU A 57 -14.31 23.02 11.20
N GLU A 58 -14.69 21.99 10.45
CA GLU A 58 -15.42 20.83 10.96
C GLU A 58 -14.67 19.54 10.64
N LEU A 59 -14.58 18.65 11.63
CA LEU A 59 -14.04 17.31 11.41
C LEU A 59 -15.06 16.48 10.64
N HIS A 60 -14.62 15.84 9.55
CA HIS A 60 -15.52 15.01 8.76
C HIS A 60 -16.01 13.81 9.58
N PRO A 61 -17.34 13.68 9.84
CA PRO A 61 -17.87 12.72 10.80
C PRO A 61 -17.63 11.27 10.38
N GLU A 62 -17.78 10.97 9.09
CA GLU A 62 -17.54 9.60 8.60
C GLU A 62 -16.07 9.23 8.41
N LYS A 63 -15.14 10.20 8.37
CA LYS A 63 -13.70 9.91 8.22
C LYS A 63 -13.02 9.80 9.58
N THR A 64 -13.44 10.63 10.53
CA THR A 64 -12.85 10.72 11.86
C THR A 64 -13.29 9.55 12.71
N LYS A 65 -12.35 8.67 13.06
CA LYS A 65 -12.64 7.42 13.77
C LYS A 65 -11.58 7.12 14.81
N ILE A 66 -12.02 6.57 15.94
CA ILE A 66 -11.13 5.92 16.89
C ILE A 66 -10.92 4.49 16.42
N VAL A 67 -9.65 4.09 16.25
CA VAL A 67 -9.30 2.77 15.74
C VAL A 67 -8.40 2.05 16.73
N TYR A 68 -8.81 0.84 17.11
CA TYR A 68 -8.05 0.01 18.03
C TYR A 68 -6.91 -0.69 17.29
N CYS A 69 -5.68 -0.34 17.65
CA CYS A 69 -4.47 -0.93 17.08
C CYS A 69 -4.20 -2.35 17.63
N LYS A 70 -5.04 -3.32 17.21
CA LYS A 70 -4.99 -4.72 17.65
C LYS A 70 -3.66 -5.40 17.27
N ASP A 71 -3.04 -6.08 18.22
CA ASP A 71 -1.80 -6.86 18.02
C ASP A 71 -1.81 -8.14 18.89
N GLY A 72 -0.65 -8.78 19.09
CA GLY A 72 -0.56 -10.01 19.88
C GLY A 72 -0.87 -9.84 21.37
N ASP A 73 -0.63 -8.65 21.91
CA ASP A 73 -0.77 -8.35 23.35
C ASP A 73 -2.13 -7.69 23.63
N ARG A 74 -2.63 -6.92 22.66
CA ARG A 74 -3.92 -6.21 22.68
C ARG A 74 -5.06 -7.10 22.23
N ARG A 75 -5.67 -7.83 23.18
CA ARG A 75 -6.70 -8.85 22.90
C ARG A 75 -8.15 -8.37 22.98
N LYS A 76 -8.40 -7.11 23.35
CA LYS A 76 -9.77 -6.57 23.41
C LYS A 76 -10.41 -6.60 22.02
N ASP A 77 -11.73 -6.63 22.00
CA ASP A 77 -12.49 -6.59 20.75
C ASP A 77 -13.12 -5.22 20.53
N PHE A 78 -12.97 -4.74 19.31
CA PHE A 78 -13.40 -3.41 18.87
C PHE A 78 -13.86 -3.52 17.41
N ALA A 79 -14.94 -2.81 17.06
CA ALA A 79 -15.47 -2.81 15.70
C ALA A 79 -14.45 -2.33 14.65
N LEU A 80 -13.67 -1.31 15.00
CA LEU A 80 -12.65 -0.72 14.11
C LEU A 80 -11.26 -1.12 14.58
N THR A 81 -10.63 -2.02 13.82
CA THR A 81 -9.27 -2.55 14.07
C THR A 81 -8.33 -2.36 12.89
N ARG A 82 -8.73 -1.51 11.94
CA ARG A 82 -7.96 -1.18 10.75
C ARG A 82 -8.34 0.19 10.22
N PHE A 83 -7.39 0.85 9.57
CA PHE A 83 -7.62 2.09 8.84
C PHE A 83 -6.71 2.19 7.63
N ASP A 84 -7.08 3.05 6.69
CA ASP A 84 -6.27 3.38 5.52
C ASP A 84 -5.62 4.76 5.71
N PHE A 85 -4.33 4.87 5.41
CA PHE A 85 -3.57 6.12 5.46
C PHE A 85 -2.52 6.10 4.34
N PHE A 86 -2.49 7.13 3.49
CA PHE A 86 -1.59 7.25 2.32
C PHE A 86 -1.47 6.02 1.42
N GLY A 87 -2.58 5.32 1.20
CA GLY A 87 -2.62 4.12 0.35
C GLY A 87 -2.11 2.85 1.03
N TYR A 88 -1.88 2.88 2.35
CA TYR A 88 -1.61 1.70 3.17
C TYR A 88 -2.80 1.41 4.09
N THR A 89 -3.12 0.13 4.25
CA THR A 89 -4.03 -0.35 5.29
C THR A 89 -3.21 -0.83 6.49
N TYR A 90 -3.37 -0.13 7.62
CA TYR A 90 -2.85 -0.51 8.92
C TYR A 90 -3.81 -1.50 9.58
N ARG A 91 -3.29 -2.66 10.00
CA ARG A 91 -4.04 -3.70 10.73
C ARG A 91 -3.10 -4.69 11.40
N ALA A 92 -3.66 -5.57 12.25
CA ALA A 92 -2.97 -6.74 12.76
C ALA A 92 -2.48 -7.65 11.62
N ARG A 93 -1.17 -7.95 11.59
CA ARG A 93 -0.50 -8.81 10.61
C ARG A 93 0.60 -9.63 11.26
N ARG A 94 0.87 -10.80 10.69
CA ARG A 94 1.99 -11.66 11.08
C ARG A 94 3.31 -11.02 10.66
N SER A 95 4.17 -10.76 11.62
CA SER A 95 5.54 -10.26 11.45
C SER A 95 6.55 -11.29 11.91
N LYS A 96 7.81 -11.16 11.48
CA LYS A 96 8.92 -12.03 11.86
C LYS A 96 10.01 -11.15 12.49
N ASN A 97 10.45 -11.48 13.70
CA ASN A 97 11.52 -10.74 14.37
C ASN A 97 12.91 -11.19 13.86
N LYS A 98 13.97 -10.54 14.35
CA LYS A 98 15.36 -10.84 13.94
C LYS A 98 15.81 -12.28 14.25
N TRP A 99 15.23 -12.91 15.27
CA TRP A 99 15.48 -14.31 15.66
C TRP A 99 14.60 -15.31 14.91
N GLY A 100 13.75 -14.82 14.00
CA GLY A 100 12.88 -15.64 13.18
C GLY A 100 11.58 -16.11 13.83
N LYS A 101 11.28 -15.71 15.06
CA LYS A 101 10.00 -15.97 15.72
C LYS A 101 8.91 -15.09 15.11
N TYR A 102 7.75 -15.69 14.88
CA TYR A 102 6.59 -15.00 14.37
C TYR A 102 5.75 -14.41 15.50
N PHE A 103 5.19 -13.23 15.27
CA PHE A 103 4.30 -12.53 16.19
C PHE A 103 3.28 -11.72 15.41
N ILE A 104 2.21 -11.26 16.07
CA ILE A 104 1.23 -10.36 15.46
C ILE A 104 1.59 -8.93 15.83
N ASN A 105 1.71 -8.08 14.82
CA ASN A 105 1.99 -6.66 14.98
C ASN A 105 1.00 -5.82 14.16
N PHE A 106 0.72 -4.61 14.61
CA PHE A 106 -0.09 -3.66 13.88
C PHE A 106 0.78 -2.93 12.84
N THR A 107 0.69 -3.34 11.57
CA THR A 107 1.64 -2.88 10.53
C THR A 107 0.96 -2.52 9.21
N PRO A 108 1.50 -1.52 8.48
CA PRO A 108 0.97 -1.12 7.19
C PRO A 108 1.33 -2.11 6.08
N ALA A 109 0.43 -2.23 5.11
CA ALA A 109 0.69 -2.82 3.79
C ALA A 109 -0.18 -2.11 2.76
N ILE A 110 0.15 -2.22 1.46
CA ILE A 110 -0.66 -1.63 0.38
C ILE A 110 -2.17 -1.88 0.60
N SER A 111 -2.96 -0.83 0.47
CA SER A 111 -4.41 -0.90 0.64
C SER A 111 -5.08 -1.62 -0.52
N ASN A 112 -6.27 -2.17 -0.28
CA ASN A 112 -7.06 -2.81 -1.34
C ASN A 112 -7.43 -1.82 -2.45
N LYS A 113 -7.69 -0.55 -2.09
CA LYS A 113 -7.97 0.55 -3.03
C LYS A 113 -6.76 0.81 -3.94
N ALA A 114 -5.57 0.97 -3.35
CA ALA A 114 -4.32 1.15 -4.10
C ALA A 114 -4.01 -0.05 -5.01
N ALA A 115 -4.11 -1.27 -4.47
CA ALA A 115 -3.89 -2.49 -5.24
C ALA A 115 -4.89 -2.63 -6.41
N LYS A 116 -6.16 -2.23 -6.22
CA LYS A 116 -7.18 -2.19 -7.28
C LYS A 116 -6.84 -1.15 -8.35
N ALA A 117 -6.39 0.05 -7.94
CA ALA A 117 -5.95 1.10 -8.87
C ALA A 117 -4.81 0.61 -9.77
N ILE A 118 -3.77 -0.01 -9.19
CA ILE A 118 -2.66 -0.61 -9.96
C ILE A 118 -3.17 -1.65 -10.98
N ARG A 119 -4.06 -2.54 -10.56
CA ARG A 119 -4.65 -3.57 -11.46
C ARG A 119 -5.51 -2.95 -12.57
N HIS A 120 -6.16 -1.83 -12.29
CA HIS A 120 -6.95 -1.07 -13.25
C HIS A 120 -6.03 -0.39 -14.28
N THR A 121 -5.03 0.38 -13.83
CA THR A 121 -4.05 1.03 -14.70
C THR A 121 -3.34 0.02 -15.60
N SER A 122 -2.87 -1.09 -15.05
CA SER A 122 -2.22 -2.16 -15.83
C SER A 122 -3.16 -2.90 -16.79
N ARG A 123 -4.48 -2.85 -16.59
CA ARG A 123 -5.45 -3.33 -17.57
C ARG A 123 -5.51 -2.39 -18.78
N GLY A 124 -5.46 -1.07 -18.55
CA GLY A 124 -5.48 -0.05 -19.59
C GLY A 124 -4.29 -0.09 -20.56
N TRP A 125 -3.15 -0.65 -20.14
CA TRP A 125 -1.98 -0.83 -21.01
C TRP A 125 -2.22 -1.76 -22.21
N ASN A 126 -3.25 -2.62 -22.12
CA ASN A 126 -3.68 -3.53 -23.19
C ASN A 126 -2.54 -4.38 -23.78
N TRP A 127 -1.61 -4.88 -22.95
CA TRP A 127 -0.49 -5.72 -23.40
C TRP A 127 -0.90 -6.81 -24.40
N PRO A 128 -2.02 -7.55 -24.23
CA PRO A 128 -2.42 -8.57 -25.21
C PRO A 128 -2.72 -8.06 -26.62
N LYS A 129 -2.89 -6.75 -26.83
CA LYS A 129 -3.10 -6.13 -28.15
C LYS A 129 -1.80 -5.59 -28.78
N ARG A 130 -0.67 -5.63 -28.06
CA ARG A 130 0.63 -5.09 -28.49
C ARG A 130 1.57 -6.19 -29.01
N SER A 131 1.09 -7.01 -29.95
CA SER A 131 1.89 -8.10 -30.53
C SER A 131 3.02 -7.62 -31.43
N ASP A 132 2.95 -6.36 -31.87
CA ASP A 132 3.97 -5.63 -32.61
C ASP A 132 5.23 -5.35 -31.78
N LYS A 133 5.13 -5.33 -30.44
CA LYS A 133 6.24 -5.04 -29.52
C LYS A 133 6.95 -6.29 -29.05
N ASP A 134 8.25 -6.19 -28.82
CA ASP A 134 9.04 -7.22 -28.15
C ASP A 134 8.95 -7.10 -26.62
N LEU A 135 9.51 -8.08 -25.92
CA LEU A 135 9.40 -8.14 -24.46
C LEU A 135 10.19 -7.01 -23.80
N GLU A 136 11.31 -6.65 -24.41
CA GLU A 136 12.21 -5.55 -24.08
C GLU A 136 11.50 -4.20 -24.26
N ASP A 137 10.75 -4.01 -25.35
CA ASP A 137 9.95 -2.79 -25.56
C ASP A 137 8.91 -2.63 -24.44
N LEU A 138 8.17 -3.70 -24.13
CA LEU A 138 7.18 -3.67 -23.06
C LEU A 138 7.84 -3.37 -21.71
N SER A 139 9.01 -3.93 -21.47
CA SER A 139 9.80 -3.61 -20.28
C SER A 139 10.11 -2.12 -20.21
N GLN A 140 10.73 -1.55 -21.25
CA GLN A 140 11.13 -0.14 -21.28
C GLN A 140 9.93 0.81 -21.10
N MET A 141 8.81 0.51 -21.76
CA MET A 141 7.60 1.34 -21.69
C MET A 141 6.96 1.38 -20.29
N PHE A 142 6.97 0.28 -19.54
CA PHE A 142 6.17 0.15 -18.32
C PHE A 142 6.98 0.04 -17.03
N ASN A 143 8.28 -0.26 -17.11
CA ASN A 143 9.14 -0.38 -15.94
C ASN A 143 9.19 0.88 -15.07
N PRO A 144 9.25 2.12 -15.59
CA PRO A 144 9.25 3.31 -14.72
C PRO A 144 8.03 3.35 -13.78
N ILE A 145 6.85 2.98 -14.30
CA ILE A 145 5.60 2.95 -13.53
C ILE A 145 5.62 1.80 -12.51
N ILE A 146 6.01 0.60 -12.96
CA ILE A 146 6.09 -0.59 -12.09
C ILE A 146 7.09 -0.37 -10.96
N GLN A 147 8.25 0.21 -11.27
CA GLN A 147 9.29 0.55 -10.30
C GLN A 147 8.80 1.60 -9.31
N GLY A 148 8.06 2.61 -9.76
CA GLY A 148 7.40 3.59 -8.88
C GLY A 148 6.45 2.92 -7.87
N TRP A 149 5.59 2.01 -8.34
CA TRP A 149 4.70 1.26 -7.45
C TRP A 149 5.48 0.40 -6.44
N ILE A 150 6.57 -0.22 -6.87
CA ILE A 150 7.43 -1.03 -6.01
C ILE A 150 8.15 -0.18 -4.97
N ASN A 151 8.70 0.97 -5.37
CA ASN A 151 9.45 1.84 -4.47
C ASN A 151 8.56 2.40 -3.38
N TYR A 152 7.35 2.85 -3.76
CA TYR A 152 6.37 3.34 -2.82
C TYR A 152 5.83 2.18 -1.95
N TYR A 153 5.00 1.31 -2.51
CA TYR A 153 4.27 0.31 -1.74
C TYR A 153 5.12 -0.85 -1.21
N GLY A 154 6.34 -1.03 -1.70
CA GLY A 154 7.25 -2.10 -1.28
C GLY A 154 8.03 -1.80 -0.01
N ARG A 155 7.92 -0.57 0.53
CA ARG A 155 8.57 -0.15 1.79
C ARG A 155 8.12 -0.97 3.00
N TYR A 156 6.82 -1.29 3.07
CA TYR A 156 6.21 -2.01 4.19
C TYR A 156 5.51 -3.28 3.71
N TYR A 157 5.67 -4.37 4.46
CA TYR A 157 5.02 -5.66 4.22
C TYR A 157 4.98 -6.04 2.72
N LYS A 158 6.16 -6.07 2.10
CA LYS A 158 6.36 -6.20 0.65
C LYS A 158 5.63 -7.38 0.01
N SER A 159 5.40 -8.47 0.75
CA SER A 159 4.66 -9.64 0.27
C SER A 159 3.20 -9.34 -0.11
N ALA A 160 2.59 -8.29 0.44
CA ALA A 160 1.25 -7.87 0.03
C ALA A 160 1.18 -7.32 -1.40
N LEU A 161 2.31 -6.94 -2.00
CA LEU A 161 2.35 -6.54 -3.41
C LEU A 161 2.31 -7.73 -4.37
N TYR A 162 2.75 -8.92 -3.95
CA TYR A 162 2.95 -10.06 -4.85
C TYR A 162 1.69 -10.45 -5.64
N PRO A 163 0.47 -10.46 -5.06
CA PRO A 163 -0.73 -10.73 -5.85
C PRO A 163 -0.93 -9.74 -7.00
N THR A 164 -0.65 -8.45 -6.76
CA THR A 164 -0.77 -7.38 -7.76
C THR A 164 0.31 -7.52 -8.83
N LEU A 165 1.56 -7.84 -8.45
CA LEU A 165 2.65 -8.05 -9.40
C LEU A 165 2.45 -9.32 -10.26
N ARG A 166 1.94 -10.41 -9.68
CA ARG A 166 1.55 -11.62 -10.43
C ARG A 166 0.43 -11.33 -11.44
N CYS A 167 -0.44 -10.36 -11.19
CA CYS A 167 -1.43 -9.93 -12.18
C CYS A 167 -0.79 -9.30 -13.42
N LEU A 168 0.40 -8.70 -13.30
CA LEU A 168 1.19 -8.23 -14.45
C LEU A 168 1.71 -9.43 -15.24
N ASP A 169 2.33 -10.42 -14.59
CA ASP A 169 2.83 -11.61 -15.30
C ASP A 169 1.74 -12.37 -16.04
N ARG A 170 0.54 -12.46 -15.46
CA ARG A 170 -0.62 -13.05 -16.15
C ARG A 170 -0.96 -12.29 -17.43
N ARG A 171 -0.82 -10.96 -17.44
CA ARG A 171 -1.04 -10.14 -18.64
C ARG A 171 0.09 -10.29 -19.66
N LEU A 172 1.35 -10.37 -19.22
CA LEU A 172 2.47 -10.71 -20.10
C LEU A 172 2.26 -12.09 -20.72
N ALA A 173 1.77 -13.07 -19.95
CA ALA A 173 1.50 -14.41 -20.47
C ALA A 173 0.40 -14.34 -21.54
N MET A 174 -0.66 -13.54 -21.34
CA MET A 174 -1.68 -13.31 -22.37
C MET A 174 -1.11 -12.63 -23.62
N TRP A 175 -0.21 -11.64 -23.47
CA TRP A 175 0.51 -11.07 -24.62
C TRP A 175 1.34 -12.13 -25.36
N ALA A 176 2.09 -12.97 -24.64
CA ALA A 176 2.90 -14.02 -25.27
C ALA A 176 2.04 -15.03 -26.05
N THR A 177 0.84 -15.36 -25.56
CA THR A 177 -0.10 -16.22 -26.30
C THR A 177 -0.65 -15.58 -27.58
N ARG A 178 -0.62 -14.24 -27.69
CA ARG A 178 -1.05 -13.50 -28.89
C ARG A 178 0.11 -13.31 -29.87
N LYS A 179 1.32 -13.03 -29.36
CA LYS A 179 2.52 -12.80 -30.18
C LYS A 179 3.06 -14.08 -30.81
N TYR A 180 3.15 -15.18 -30.06
CA TYR A 180 3.83 -16.39 -30.52
C TYR A 180 2.84 -17.50 -30.88
N LYS A 181 2.83 -17.93 -32.15
CA LYS A 181 1.96 -19.02 -32.65
C LYS A 181 2.08 -20.29 -31.79
N ARG A 182 3.30 -20.70 -31.40
CA ARG A 182 3.55 -21.89 -30.55
C ARG A 182 2.96 -21.80 -29.13
N LEU A 183 2.64 -20.60 -28.65
CA LEU A 183 2.07 -20.35 -27.33
C LEU A 183 0.57 -20.03 -27.40
N ARG A 184 -0.01 -19.97 -28.61
CA ARG A 184 -1.43 -19.64 -28.82
C ARG A 184 -2.30 -20.60 -28.03
N CYS A 185 -3.28 -20.05 -27.31
CA CYS A 185 -4.18 -20.78 -26.41
C CYS A 185 -3.52 -21.52 -25.21
N HIS A 186 -2.19 -21.60 -25.13
CA HIS A 186 -1.47 -22.31 -24.06
C HIS A 186 -0.96 -21.38 -22.96
N ARG A 187 -1.90 -20.79 -22.18
CA ARG A 187 -1.57 -19.83 -21.11
C ARG A 187 -0.56 -20.36 -20.08
N ARG A 188 -0.67 -21.65 -19.70
CA ARG A 188 0.28 -22.28 -18.75
C ARG A 188 1.70 -22.36 -19.34
N ARG A 189 1.83 -22.78 -20.60
CA ARG A 189 3.12 -22.83 -21.30
C ARG A 189 3.71 -21.42 -21.48
N ALA A 190 2.88 -20.42 -21.76
CA ALA A 190 3.30 -19.03 -21.85
C ALA A 190 3.83 -18.48 -20.52
N ALA A 191 3.15 -18.78 -19.40
CA ALA A 191 3.64 -18.42 -18.07
C ALA A 191 4.96 -19.12 -17.72
N GLN A 192 5.11 -20.40 -18.05
CA GLN A 192 6.38 -21.13 -17.87
C GLN A 192 7.50 -20.59 -18.77
N TRP A 193 7.18 -20.17 -19.99
CA TRP A 193 8.12 -19.51 -20.90
C TRP A 193 8.60 -18.17 -20.31
N LEU A 194 7.69 -17.34 -19.82
CA LEU A 194 8.04 -16.10 -19.11
C LEU A 194 8.87 -16.35 -17.87
N ASN A 195 8.52 -17.34 -17.04
CA ASN A 195 9.29 -17.68 -15.84
C ASN A 195 10.73 -18.10 -16.18
N ARG A 196 10.94 -18.81 -17.30
CA ARG A 196 12.29 -19.15 -17.79
C ARG A 196 13.08 -17.90 -18.18
N ILE A 197 12.45 -16.95 -18.86
CA ILE A 197 13.07 -15.66 -19.20
C ILE A 197 13.37 -14.86 -17.93
N ALA A 198 12.41 -14.75 -17.01
CA ALA A 198 12.58 -14.02 -15.76
C ALA A 198 13.71 -14.57 -14.88
N ARG A 199 14.00 -15.88 -14.95
CA ARG A 199 15.16 -16.47 -14.28
C ARG A 199 16.49 -16.13 -14.96
N ARG A 200 16.51 -16.06 -16.30
CA ARG A 200 17.72 -15.72 -17.08
C ARG A 200 18.02 -14.21 -17.04
N GLN A 201 16.98 -13.39 -17.08
CA GLN A 201 17.05 -11.93 -17.13
C GLN A 201 16.14 -11.32 -16.04
N PRO A 202 16.50 -11.44 -14.76
CA PRO A 202 15.66 -10.98 -13.65
C PRO A 202 15.45 -9.46 -13.63
N ASN A 203 16.32 -8.70 -14.31
CA ASN A 203 16.25 -7.24 -14.38
C ASN A 203 15.38 -6.73 -15.54
N LEU A 204 14.89 -7.60 -16.43
CA LEU A 204 14.08 -7.18 -17.57
C LEU A 204 12.79 -6.51 -17.10
N PHE A 205 12.13 -7.01 -16.06
CA PHE A 205 11.03 -6.29 -15.43
C PHE A 205 11.34 -6.00 -13.96
N ALA A 206 11.01 -4.79 -13.51
CA ALA A 206 11.24 -4.34 -12.13
C ALA A 206 10.68 -5.32 -11.08
N HIS A 207 9.49 -5.89 -11.32
CA HIS A 207 8.82 -6.78 -10.38
C HIS A 207 9.39 -8.20 -10.34
N TRP A 208 10.13 -8.64 -11.37
CA TRP A 208 10.72 -9.99 -11.43
C TRP A 208 11.80 -10.19 -10.37
N ARG A 209 12.63 -9.16 -10.13
CA ARG A 209 13.61 -9.15 -9.03
C ARG A 209 12.99 -9.50 -7.68
N LEU A 210 11.78 -8.99 -7.44
CA LEU A 210 11.09 -9.18 -6.17
C LEU A 210 10.48 -10.56 -6.01
N MET A 211 9.92 -11.10 -7.09
CA MET A 211 9.25 -12.39 -7.05
C MET A 211 10.24 -13.55 -7.09
N ASN A 212 11.37 -13.41 -7.81
CA ASN A 212 12.40 -14.43 -7.89
C ASN A 212 13.22 -14.56 -6.60
N ALA A 213 13.44 -13.46 -5.87
CA ALA A 213 14.10 -13.49 -4.55
C ALA A 213 13.32 -14.31 -3.50
N VAL A 214 12.04 -14.57 -3.72
CA VAL A 214 11.17 -15.37 -2.84
C VAL A 214 11.17 -16.84 -3.22
N ALA A 215 11.43 -17.17 -4.49
CA ALA A 215 11.41 -18.55 -4.98
C ALA A 215 12.69 -19.34 -4.64
N GLY A 216 13.73 -18.67 -4.12
CA GLY A 216 14.97 -19.28 -3.64
C GLY A 216 15.10 -19.34 -2.12
N ARG A 217 13.99 -19.24 -1.39
CA ARG A 217 13.91 -19.43 0.07
C ARG A 217 12.88 -20.49 0.44
#